data_AF-A0A8W8J4T0-F1
#
_entry.id   AF-A0A8W8J4T0-F1
#
_cell.length_a   1.000
_cell.length_b   1.000
_cell.length_c   1.000
_cell.angle_alpha   90.00
_cell.angle_beta   90.00
_cell.angle_gamma   90.00
#
_symmetry.space_group_name_H-M   'P 1'
#
loop_
_entity.id
_entity.type
_entity.pdbx_description
1 polymer ?
#
loop_
_entity_poly.entity_id
_entity_poly.type
_entity_poly.pdbx_seq_one_letter_code
_entity_poly.pdbx_strand_id
1 'polypeptide(L)'
;NSPSLPVKWTKPYFDCGRSNKWIVTASAPVVEYMPRYSDFIHLRRPRTVAVSAMDIEFERIDINPCPISDGNPEPNYFAGTARCKPSTMCEVIHGFGFRRGGYQCVCKPGYYYPWWHDGPFLGLEIEQATGAEYDVGFECLQVEELMVPPNEMPSFVERKRRSASLQDRFLDLISPSDSSPRVSPTEALSDSESTRQKRSTPRKVKKLVAKRSAIKSIRERMQERRFIPRYQGEKRFMRHKRDLFDQELYARMEKILYRKQNTNKGNCRTKPDYELFLPGDAGYGAERQFEGEARTALRLSHFLCDFLQNIDEYEEFGSVRGDKRLNETHILGEVLANVMSNFKILGSGAFFDRYKFRMSPPENNTDPRFVHGITREFFGPFAYTHTAADTDGTEKFRAVDYAGFKAPYTQQRWFRDMKARWQTNFEGLEQYTAKPMVRSDPNGTSLVRWEHYPLRYFAPKYEHGEWLRPTFKCDGMVDEWVVTYVAPFFGMNPLKTRLEFHGVVTVDVKLDFLELRQCPGDYSVANAFKNTARCHFKSQYCLPLPLQTPTQRYLRGAYKCECRQGYEYPFNDLSWFFDGQMMEEEYNKMLRGEPNRYDTLKCRIAGASSVTISWLLLSLSFFLYLWNRS
;
A
#
# COMPACT_ATOMS: atom_id res chain seq x y z
N ASN A 1 -7.65 41.25 12.55
CA ASN A 1 -6.90 40.01 12.80
C ASN A 1 -7.64 38.85 12.16
N SER A 2 -7.34 38.55 10.90
CA SER A 2 -7.84 37.31 10.29
C SER A 2 -7.27 36.12 11.06
N PRO A 3 -8.06 35.08 11.34
CA PRO A 3 -7.54 33.87 11.96
C PRO A 3 -6.42 33.34 11.05
N SER A 4 -5.22 33.19 11.60
CA SER A 4 -4.07 32.69 10.84
C SER A 4 -4.34 31.23 10.47
N LEU A 5 -4.90 31.02 9.29
CA LEU A 5 -5.01 29.68 8.72
C LEU A 5 -3.58 29.12 8.60
N PRO A 6 -3.35 27.83 8.87
CA PRO A 6 -2.02 27.23 8.84
C PRO A 6 -1.41 27.16 7.43
N VAL A 7 -2.13 27.65 6.42
CA VAL A 7 -1.76 27.66 5.00
C VAL A 7 -1.60 29.11 4.53
N LYS A 8 -0.48 29.39 3.86
CA LYS A 8 -0.21 30.67 3.21
C LYS A 8 -0.50 30.56 1.71
N TRP A 9 -1.36 31.43 1.23
CA TRP A 9 -1.73 31.53 -0.18
C TRP A 9 -0.82 32.54 -0.91
N THR A 10 -0.42 32.22 -2.14
CA THR A 10 0.26 33.16 -3.03
C THR A 10 -0.75 34.08 -3.72
N LYS A 11 -0.26 35.20 -4.28
CA LYS A 11 -1.05 35.95 -5.27
C LYS A 11 -1.24 35.07 -6.52
N PRO A 12 -2.38 35.18 -7.24
CA PRO A 12 -2.58 34.46 -8.50
C PRO A 12 -1.51 34.85 -9.51
N TYR A 13 -0.93 33.86 -10.19
CA TYR A 13 0.08 34.07 -11.23
C TYR A 13 -0.11 33.09 -12.38
N PHE A 14 0.41 33.44 -13.55
CA PHE A 14 0.38 32.58 -14.73
C PHE A 14 1.65 31.74 -14.78
N ASP A 15 1.50 30.41 -14.84
CA ASP A 15 2.62 29.47 -14.84
C ASP A 15 3.06 29.11 -16.27
N CYS A 16 4.12 29.77 -16.74
CA CYS A 16 4.69 29.55 -18.07
C CYS A 16 5.55 28.29 -18.12
N GLY A 17 5.31 27.41 -19.11
CA GLY A 17 6.19 26.29 -19.46
C GLY A 17 5.86 24.96 -18.77
N ARG A 18 5.00 24.96 -17.74
CA ARG A 18 4.48 23.74 -17.11
C ARG A 18 2.99 23.58 -17.35
N SER A 19 2.16 24.31 -16.60
CA SER A 19 0.70 24.20 -16.73
C SER A 19 0.10 25.14 -17.79
N ASN A 20 0.79 26.24 -18.14
CA ASN A 20 0.31 27.29 -19.05
C ASN A 20 -1.09 27.81 -18.67
N LYS A 21 -1.34 27.93 -17.36
CA LYS A 21 -2.62 28.34 -16.78
C LYS A 21 -2.40 29.34 -15.65
N TRP A 22 -3.47 30.09 -15.33
CA TRP A 22 -3.53 30.87 -14.10
C TRP A 22 -3.70 29.94 -12.90
N ILE A 23 -2.79 30.05 -11.94
CA ILE A 23 -2.79 29.23 -10.74
C ILE A 23 -2.65 30.06 -9.48
N VAL A 24 -3.10 29.48 -8.38
CA VAL A 24 -2.87 29.94 -7.02
C VAL A 24 -2.25 28.80 -6.24
N THR A 25 -1.16 29.10 -5.53
CA THR A 25 -0.43 28.10 -4.74
C THR A 25 -0.79 28.24 -3.27
N ALA A 26 -1.25 27.15 -2.68
CA ALA A 26 -1.38 27.00 -1.23
C ALA A 26 -0.10 26.37 -0.70
N SER A 27 0.55 27.02 0.28
CA SER A 27 1.79 26.54 0.89
C SER A 27 1.63 26.34 2.40
N ALA A 28 2.00 25.16 2.88
CA ALA A 28 1.96 24.80 4.29
C ALA A 28 3.35 24.29 4.74
N PRO A 29 3.90 24.76 5.87
CA PRO A 29 5.16 24.26 6.37
C PRO A 29 5.00 22.84 6.91
N VAL A 30 5.90 21.94 6.52
CA VAL A 30 6.10 20.64 7.16
C VAL A 30 7.01 20.87 8.37
N VAL A 31 6.43 20.77 9.56
CA VAL A 31 7.14 20.99 10.81
C VAL A 31 7.52 19.65 11.42
N GLU A 32 8.82 19.43 11.62
CA GLU A 32 9.34 18.28 12.37
C GLU A 32 9.75 18.71 13.77
N TYR A 33 9.42 17.89 14.76
CA TYR A 33 9.76 18.15 16.15
C TYR A 33 11.04 17.42 16.61
N MET A 34 11.68 16.59 15.77
CA MET A 34 12.80 15.72 16.17
C MET A 34 13.67 15.28 14.97
N PRO A 35 15.01 15.26 15.08
CA PRO A 35 15.79 14.19 14.45
C PRO A 35 15.49 12.90 15.22
N ARG A 36 14.99 11.86 14.54
CA ARG A 36 14.47 10.60 15.13
C ARG A 36 15.46 9.81 16.03
N TYR A 37 16.68 10.29 16.26
CA TYR A 37 17.75 9.58 16.97
C TYR A 37 18.65 10.48 17.86
N SER A 38 18.14 11.61 18.36
CA SER A 38 18.90 12.53 19.22
C SER A 38 18.49 12.42 20.70
N ASP A 39 19.46 12.10 21.56
CA ASP A 39 19.29 12.06 23.02
C ASP A 39 19.25 13.47 23.66
N PHE A 40 19.56 14.53 22.90
CA PHE A 40 19.62 15.89 23.42
C PHE A 40 18.23 16.55 23.46
N ILE A 41 17.57 16.42 24.60
CA ILE A 41 16.19 16.90 24.85
C ILE A 41 16.05 18.42 24.78
N HIS A 42 17.11 19.18 25.12
CA HIS A 42 17.09 20.65 25.17
C HIS A 42 17.25 21.33 23.80
N LEU A 43 17.60 20.57 22.75
CA LEU A 43 17.61 21.03 21.35
C LEU A 43 16.27 20.83 20.63
N ARG A 44 15.25 20.30 21.32
CA ARG A 44 13.89 20.06 20.78
C ARG A 44 13.17 21.39 20.56
N ARG A 45 13.33 21.97 19.38
CA ARG A 45 12.53 23.09 18.88
C ARG A 45 11.87 22.66 17.57
N PRO A 46 10.59 23.02 17.32
CA PRO A 46 9.97 22.75 16.04
C PRO A 46 10.77 23.41 14.93
N ARG A 47 11.16 22.64 13.92
CA ARG A 47 11.86 23.15 12.73
C ARG A 47 11.00 22.89 11.50
N THR A 48 10.93 23.88 10.63
CA THR A 48 10.36 23.68 9.28
C THR A 48 11.37 22.87 8.47
N VAL A 49 11.00 21.64 8.07
CA VAL A 49 11.88 20.72 7.33
C VAL A 49 11.55 20.72 5.84
N ALA A 50 10.29 20.94 5.49
CA ALA A 50 9.84 21.08 4.11
C ALA A 50 8.67 22.05 4.02
N VAL A 51 8.23 22.34 2.80
CA VAL A 51 6.99 23.06 2.52
C VAL A 51 6.18 22.18 1.58
N SER A 52 4.94 21.88 1.97
CA SER A 52 3.95 21.29 1.07
C SER A 52 3.33 22.42 0.27
N ALA A 53 3.40 22.33 -1.06
CA ALA A 53 2.80 23.29 -1.96
C ALA A 53 1.81 22.56 -2.87
N MET A 54 0.65 23.16 -3.06
CA MET A 54 -0.38 22.67 -3.99
C MET A 54 -0.78 23.81 -4.91
N ASP A 55 -0.63 23.58 -6.21
CA ASP A 55 -1.05 24.51 -7.26
C ASP A 55 -2.49 24.18 -7.66
N ILE A 56 -3.35 25.18 -7.61
CA ILE A 56 -4.77 25.07 -7.90
C ILE A 56 -5.09 25.98 -9.09
N GLU A 57 -5.89 25.48 -10.03
CA GLU A 57 -6.37 26.24 -11.18
C GLU A 57 -7.23 27.42 -10.70
N PHE A 58 -6.77 28.65 -10.97
CA PHE A 58 -7.41 29.88 -10.50
C PHE A 58 -8.82 30.06 -11.08
N GLU A 59 -9.05 29.59 -12.31
CA GLU A 59 -10.33 29.73 -13.00
C GLU A 59 -11.47 28.95 -12.33
N ARG A 60 -11.17 28.03 -11.40
CA ARG A 60 -12.18 27.30 -10.62
C ARG A 60 -12.67 28.06 -9.40
N ILE A 61 -12.02 29.17 -9.02
CA ILE A 61 -12.41 29.98 -7.87
C ILE A 61 -13.62 30.84 -8.25
N ASP A 62 -14.68 30.76 -7.45
CA ASP A 62 -15.87 31.59 -7.64
C ASP A 62 -15.62 33.05 -7.26
N ILE A 63 -16.23 33.96 -8.01
CA ILE A 63 -16.26 35.39 -7.67
C ILE A 63 -17.48 35.65 -6.80
N ASN A 64 -17.33 36.47 -5.74
CA ASN A 64 -18.46 36.96 -4.95
C ASN A 64 -18.77 38.43 -5.32
N PRO A 65 -19.77 38.68 -6.19
CA PRO A 65 -20.14 40.02 -6.64
C PRO A 65 -21.12 40.74 -5.71
N CYS A 66 -21.64 40.07 -4.69
CA CYS A 66 -22.64 40.62 -3.78
C CYS A 66 -22.05 41.76 -2.92
N PRO A 67 -22.87 42.68 -2.39
CA PRO A 67 -22.38 43.75 -1.52
C PRO A 67 -21.71 43.20 -0.25
N ILE A 68 -20.90 44.05 0.38
CA ILE A 68 -20.24 43.74 1.65
C ILE A 68 -21.32 43.52 2.70
N SER A 69 -21.24 42.38 3.37
CA SER A 69 -22.17 41.94 4.41
C SER A 69 -21.46 40.94 5.33
N ASP A 70 -22.13 40.45 6.38
CA ASP A 70 -21.54 39.45 7.29
C ASP A 70 -21.11 38.16 6.55
N GLY A 71 -21.74 37.84 5.41
CA GLY A 71 -21.36 36.72 4.53
C GLY A 71 -20.32 37.07 3.45
N ASN A 72 -19.93 38.34 3.31
CA ASN A 72 -18.92 38.82 2.37
C ASN A 72 -18.05 39.91 3.03
N PRO A 73 -17.15 39.53 3.97
CA PRO A 73 -16.30 40.48 4.66
C PRO A 73 -15.18 41.00 3.74
N GLU A 74 -14.67 42.20 4.04
CA GLU A 74 -13.47 42.74 3.37
C GLU A 74 -12.22 41.90 3.70
N PRO A 75 -11.26 41.73 2.77
CA PRO A 75 -11.14 42.41 1.47
C PRO A 75 -11.70 41.60 0.28
N ASN A 76 -12.71 42.14 -0.40
CA ASN A 76 -13.23 41.61 -1.67
C ASN A 76 -13.33 42.74 -2.71
N TYR A 77 -12.59 42.63 -3.82
CA TYR A 77 -12.56 43.64 -4.88
C TYR A 77 -13.80 43.62 -5.78
N PHE A 78 -14.50 42.49 -5.84
CA PHE A 78 -15.69 42.33 -6.67
C PHE A 78 -17.00 42.63 -5.92
N ALA A 79 -16.92 43.00 -4.64
CA ALA A 79 -18.11 43.29 -3.86
C ALA A 79 -18.90 44.46 -4.46
N GLY A 80 -20.22 44.31 -4.56
CA GLY A 80 -21.12 45.33 -5.13
C GLY A 80 -21.10 45.44 -6.66
N THR A 81 -20.49 44.49 -7.37
CA THR A 81 -20.53 44.43 -8.84
C THR A 81 -21.78 43.74 -9.38
N ALA A 82 -22.56 43.07 -8.51
CA ALA A 82 -23.82 42.44 -8.88
C ALA A 82 -24.84 43.49 -9.35
N ARG A 83 -25.48 43.23 -10.49
CA ARG A 83 -26.53 44.06 -11.09
C ARG A 83 -27.92 43.71 -10.55
N CYS A 84 -28.03 43.44 -9.24
CA CYS A 84 -29.33 43.22 -8.63
C CYS A 84 -30.10 44.55 -8.49
N LYS A 85 -31.40 44.54 -8.80
CA LYS A 85 -32.31 45.68 -8.61
C LYS A 85 -32.56 45.94 -7.12
N PRO A 86 -32.96 47.15 -6.70
CA PRO A 86 -33.23 47.47 -5.30
C PRO A 86 -34.34 46.63 -4.65
N SER A 87 -35.28 46.07 -5.42
CA SER A 87 -36.30 45.11 -4.95
C SER A 87 -35.78 43.69 -4.74
N THR A 88 -34.53 43.41 -5.13
CA THR A 88 -33.87 42.10 -5.02
C THR A 88 -32.65 42.13 -4.08
N MET A 89 -32.30 40.98 -3.53
CA MET A 89 -31.15 40.70 -2.67
C MET A 89 -30.20 39.74 -3.40
N CYS A 90 -28.90 39.97 -3.29
CA CYS A 90 -27.88 39.16 -3.97
C CYS A 90 -27.48 37.95 -3.13
N GLU A 91 -27.47 36.77 -3.74
CA GLU A 91 -26.92 35.54 -3.19
C GLU A 91 -25.89 34.95 -4.16
N VAL A 92 -24.81 34.37 -3.62
CA VAL A 92 -23.71 33.80 -4.43
C VAL A 92 -24.04 32.38 -4.85
N ILE A 93 -23.67 32.00 -6.07
CA ILE A 93 -23.74 30.62 -6.56
C ILE A 93 -22.34 30.00 -6.50
N HIS A 94 -22.19 28.89 -5.77
CA HIS A 94 -20.93 28.16 -5.68
C HIS A 94 -20.72 27.20 -6.87
N GLY A 95 -19.48 27.02 -7.29
CA GLY A 95 -19.08 26.14 -8.41
C GLY A 95 -19.28 26.76 -9.80
N PHE A 96 -19.43 28.07 -9.89
CA PHE A 96 -19.63 28.80 -11.14
C PHE A 96 -18.32 29.14 -11.86
N GLY A 97 -17.20 29.14 -11.14
CA GLY A 97 -15.85 29.48 -11.61
C GLY A 97 -15.58 30.98 -11.68
N PHE A 98 -14.40 31.34 -12.17
CA PHE A 98 -13.90 32.72 -12.23
C PHE A 98 -14.48 33.48 -13.43
N ARG A 99 -15.79 33.73 -13.40
CA ARG A 99 -16.53 34.45 -14.45
C ARG A 99 -17.70 35.24 -13.86
N ARG A 100 -18.16 36.26 -14.59
CA ARG A 100 -19.33 37.06 -14.21
C ARG A 100 -20.61 36.24 -14.29
N GLY A 101 -21.58 36.55 -13.43
CA GLY A 101 -22.89 35.90 -13.39
C GLY A 101 -23.04 34.79 -12.35
N GLY A 102 -22.02 34.52 -11.52
CA GLY A 102 -22.04 33.54 -10.42
C GLY A 102 -22.83 34.00 -9.19
N TYR A 103 -23.99 34.61 -9.40
CA TYR A 103 -24.89 35.09 -8.35
C TYR A 103 -26.33 34.91 -8.81
N GLN A 104 -27.27 34.97 -7.87
CA GLN A 104 -28.70 35.04 -8.14
C GLN A 104 -29.28 36.22 -7.36
N CYS A 105 -30.27 36.89 -7.95
CA CYS A 105 -31.00 37.96 -7.29
C CYS A 105 -32.35 37.42 -6.81
N VAL A 106 -32.48 37.28 -5.48
CA VAL A 106 -33.69 36.80 -4.80
C VAL A 106 -34.58 37.98 -4.44
N CYS A 107 -35.91 37.87 -4.50
CA CYS A 107 -36.77 38.98 -4.06
C CYS A 107 -36.58 39.27 -2.57
N LYS A 108 -36.52 40.55 -2.20
CA LYS A 108 -36.48 40.95 -0.79
C LYS A 108 -37.80 40.60 -0.10
N PRO A 109 -37.81 40.39 1.23
CA PRO A 109 -39.06 40.25 1.99
C PRO A 109 -40.01 41.43 1.71
N GLY A 110 -41.28 41.14 1.45
CA GLY A 110 -42.28 42.14 1.02
C GLY A 110 -42.37 42.34 -0.50
N TYR A 111 -41.55 41.61 -1.28
CA TYR A 111 -41.65 41.53 -2.73
C TYR A 111 -41.81 40.07 -3.19
N TYR A 112 -42.41 39.86 -4.35
CA TYR A 112 -42.60 38.54 -4.96
C TYR A 112 -42.20 38.54 -6.44
N TYR A 113 -41.92 37.35 -6.96
CA TYR A 113 -41.57 37.18 -8.37
C TYR A 113 -42.78 37.42 -9.26
N PRO A 114 -42.61 38.07 -10.42
CA PRO A 114 -43.68 38.16 -11.40
C PRO A 114 -44.17 36.77 -11.82
N TRP A 115 -45.48 36.64 -12.07
CA TRP A 115 -46.09 35.34 -12.40
C TRP A 115 -45.58 34.70 -13.71
N TRP A 116 -44.89 35.46 -14.56
CA TRP A 116 -44.28 35.00 -15.79
C TRP A 116 -42.82 34.54 -15.64
N HIS A 117 -42.23 34.66 -14.44
CA HIS A 117 -40.84 34.28 -14.18
C HIS A 117 -40.76 33.24 -13.06
N ASP A 118 -40.10 32.11 -13.35
CA ASP A 118 -39.97 31.01 -12.40
C ASP A 118 -38.67 31.14 -11.59
N GLY A 119 -38.82 31.55 -10.33
CA GLY A 119 -37.73 31.54 -9.36
C GLY A 119 -36.77 32.74 -9.43
N PRO A 120 -35.58 32.63 -8.82
CA PRO A 120 -34.65 33.74 -8.70
C PRO A 120 -34.04 34.14 -10.03
N PHE A 121 -33.79 35.45 -10.20
CA PHE A 121 -33.15 35.96 -11.40
C PHE A 121 -31.69 35.53 -11.42
N LEU A 122 -31.29 34.76 -12.43
CA LEU A 122 -29.92 34.26 -12.53
C LEU A 122 -28.99 35.38 -12.97
N GLY A 123 -27.88 35.55 -12.27
CA GLY A 123 -26.86 36.55 -12.61
C GLY A 123 -26.31 36.35 -14.01
N LEU A 124 -26.25 35.11 -14.52
CA LEU A 124 -25.85 34.84 -15.91
C LEU A 124 -26.76 35.54 -16.92
N GLU A 125 -28.07 35.53 -16.69
CA GLU A 125 -29.07 36.16 -17.57
C GLU A 125 -28.98 37.69 -17.46
N ILE A 126 -28.83 38.20 -16.23
CA ILE A 126 -28.68 39.64 -15.96
C ILE A 126 -27.41 40.21 -16.62
N GLU A 127 -26.31 39.46 -16.60
CA GLU A 127 -25.04 39.89 -17.21
C GLU A 127 -25.06 39.79 -18.74
N GLN A 128 -25.90 38.92 -19.31
CA GLN A 128 -26.09 38.77 -20.77
C GLN A 128 -27.15 39.72 -21.34
N ALA A 129 -28.09 40.18 -20.52
CA ALA A 129 -29.18 41.06 -20.93
C ALA A 129 -28.67 42.37 -21.55
N THR A 130 -29.36 42.80 -22.61
CA THR A 130 -29.14 44.13 -23.18
C THR A 130 -29.59 45.21 -22.20
N GLY A 131 -29.10 46.46 -22.37
CA GLY A 131 -29.48 47.56 -21.49
C GLY A 131 -31.00 47.78 -21.41
N ALA A 132 -31.69 47.67 -22.56
CA ALA A 132 -33.14 47.81 -22.62
C ALA A 132 -33.89 46.69 -21.89
N GLU A 133 -33.43 45.44 -22.01
CA GLU A 133 -34.01 44.30 -21.27
C GLU A 133 -33.75 44.43 -19.77
N TYR A 134 -32.57 44.90 -19.38
CA TYR A 134 -32.23 45.12 -17.97
C TYR A 134 -33.06 46.24 -17.33
N ASP A 135 -33.39 47.29 -18.06
CA ASP A 135 -34.16 48.41 -17.52
C ASP A 135 -35.62 48.03 -17.22
N VAL A 136 -36.21 47.19 -18.07
CA VAL A 136 -37.61 46.74 -17.94
C VAL A 136 -37.73 45.46 -17.10
N GLY A 137 -36.70 44.62 -17.07
CA GLY A 137 -36.69 43.31 -16.44
C GLY A 137 -36.07 43.25 -15.04
N PHE A 138 -36.07 42.04 -14.48
CA PHE A 138 -35.38 41.67 -13.23
C PHE A 138 -35.81 42.43 -11.96
N GLU A 139 -37.01 43.04 -11.97
CA GLU A 139 -37.60 43.71 -10.82
C GLU A 139 -38.66 42.82 -10.15
N CYS A 140 -38.65 42.73 -8.83
CA CYS A 140 -39.71 42.07 -8.07
C CYS A 140 -40.87 43.02 -7.80
N LEU A 141 -42.08 42.47 -7.79
CA LEU A 141 -43.31 43.23 -7.52
C LEU A 141 -43.56 43.32 -6.01
N GLN A 142 -44.07 44.45 -5.53
CA GLN A 142 -44.36 44.63 -4.11
C GLN A 142 -45.62 43.86 -3.70
N VAL A 143 -45.57 43.24 -2.53
CA VAL A 143 -46.74 42.57 -1.93
C VAL A 143 -47.66 43.65 -1.34
N GLU A 144 -48.83 43.86 -1.96
CA GLU A 144 -49.80 44.87 -1.52
C GLU A 144 -50.58 44.44 -0.26
N GLU A 145 -50.67 43.13 0.03
CA GLU A 145 -51.33 42.59 1.22
C GLU A 145 -50.43 41.62 1.99
N LEU A 146 -49.93 42.07 3.15
CA LEU A 146 -49.24 41.21 4.11
C LEU A 146 -50.26 40.34 4.84
N MET A 147 -50.37 39.05 4.50
CA MET A 147 -51.02 38.08 5.37
C MET A 147 -50.26 38.02 6.70
N VAL A 148 -50.93 38.39 7.80
CA VAL A 148 -50.42 38.20 9.16
C VAL A 148 -50.25 36.69 9.38
N PRO A 149 -49.08 36.21 9.81
CA PRO A 149 -48.93 34.82 10.24
C PRO A 149 -49.98 34.55 11.32
N PRO A 150 -50.86 33.55 11.19
CA PRO A 150 -51.76 33.21 12.27
C PRO A 150 -50.94 32.93 13.53
N ASN A 151 -51.35 33.49 14.67
CA ASN A 151 -50.68 33.33 15.97
C ASN A 151 -50.56 31.85 16.39
N GLU A 152 -51.36 30.99 15.76
CA GLU A 152 -51.29 29.54 15.92
C GLU A 152 -50.80 28.94 14.60
N MET A 153 -49.75 28.12 14.67
CA MET A 153 -49.37 27.29 13.52
C MET A 153 -50.60 26.47 13.13
N PRO A 154 -51.06 26.52 11.86
CA PRO A 154 -52.10 25.61 11.42
C PRO A 154 -51.57 24.19 11.63
N SER A 155 -52.34 23.36 12.33
CA SER A 155 -52.01 21.95 12.47
C SER A 155 -51.89 21.36 11.08
N PHE A 156 -50.66 21.04 10.66
CA PHE A 156 -50.48 20.24 9.47
C PHE A 156 -51.17 18.92 9.75
N VAL A 157 -52.32 18.71 9.12
CA VAL A 157 -52.90 17.38 9.05
C VAL A 157 -51.90 16.57 8.26
N GLU A 158 -51.03 15.84 8.98
CA GLU A 158 -50.35 14.69 8.43
C GLU A 158 -51.45 13.79 7.89
N ARG A 159 -51.76 13.93 6.59
CA ARG A 159 -52.35 12.84 5.86
C ARG A 159 -51.29 11.76 5.87
N LYS A 160 -51.31 10.93 6.91
CA LYS A 160 -50.71 9.60 6.92
C LYS A 160 -51.11 8.99 5.58
N ARG A 161 -50.16 8.94 4.64
CA ARG A 161 -50.32 8.13 3.44
C ARG A 161 -50.57 6.71 3.96
N ARG A 162 -51.83 6.27 3.91
CA ARG A 162 -52.22 4.89 4.14
C ARG A 162 -51.70 4.09 2.95
N SER A 163 -50.41 3.79 2.96
CA SER A 163 -49.84 2.67 2.23
C SER A 163 -48.98 1.92 3.24
N ALA A 164 -49.64 1.24 4.17
CA ALA A 164 -48.99 0.25 5.01
C ALA A 164 -48.46 -0.84 4.08
N SER A 165 -47.15 -0.97 4.03
CA SER A 165 -46.51 -2.09 3.37
C SER A 165 -46.80 -3.36 4.18
N LEU A 166 -46.84 -4.51 3.53
CA LEU A 166 -47.03 -5.82 4.17
C LEU A 166 -45.94 -6.12 5.23
N GLN A 167 -44.81 -5.39 5.21
CA GLN A 167 -43.73 -5.49 6.19
C GLN A 167 -44.07 -4.86 7.55
N ASP A 168 -44.86 -3.78 7.58
CA ASP A 168 -45.19 -3.10 8.83
C ASP A 168 -46.14 -3.95 9.70
N ARG A 169 -47.01 -4.75 9.07
CA ARG A 169 -47.88 -5.71 9.78
C ARG A 169 -47.14 -6.93 10.35
N PHE A 170 -45.96 -7.24 9.83
CA PHE A 170 -45.17 -8.38 10.30
C PHE A 170 -44.40 -8.05 11.60
N LEU A 171 -44.04 -6.78 11.80
CA LEU A 171 -43.31 -6.33 12.98
C LEU A 171 -44.22 -6.20 14.22
N ASP A 172 -45.50 -5.89 14.03
CA ASP A 172 -46.50 -5.86 15.10
C ASP A 172 -46.86 -7.26 15.66
N LEU A 173 -46.49 -8.34 14.97
CA LEU A 173 -46.77 -9.72 15.39
C LEU A 173 -45.65 -10.35 16.24
N ILE A 174 -44.49 -9.71 16.39
CA ILE A 174 -43.30 -10.31 17.02
C ILE A 174 -42.94 -9.66 18.38
N SER A 175 -43.67 -8.64 18.83
CA SER A 175 -43.47 -8.05 20.16
C SER A 175 -44.58 -8.42 21.15
N PRO A 176 -44.40 -9.43 22.03
CA PRO A 176 -45.18 -9.49 23.26
C PRO A 176 -44.65 -8.43 24.23
N SER A 177 -45.54 -7.50 24.54
CA SER A 177 -45.45 -6.62 25.70
C SER A 177 -45.57 -7.46 26.97
N ASP A 178 -44.47 -7.70 27.66
CA ASP A 178 -44.45 -7.91 29.11
C ASP A 178 -43.10 -7.43 29.65
N SER A 179 -43.09 -6.18 30.11
CA SER A 179 -41.99 -5.56 30.82
C SER A 179 -42.00 -6.00 32.29
N SER A 180 -40.98 -6.73 32.74
CA SER A 180 -40.63 -6.84 34.16
C SER A 180 -39.74 -5.65 34.59
N PRO A 181 -39.80 -5.19 35.86
CA PRO A 181 -39.25 -3.92 36.27
C PRO A 181 -37.74 -3.93 36.54
N ARG A 182 -37.18 -2.73 36.39
CA ARG A 182 -35.80 -2.30 36.64
C ARG A 182 -35.45 -2.44 38.13
N VAL A 183 -34.38 -3.19 38.47
CA VAL A 183 -33.81 -3.27 39.83
C VAL A 183 -32.59 -2.35 39.93
N SER A 184 -32.57 -1.54 40.99
CA SER A 184 -31.52 -0.60 41.39
C SER A 184 -30.32 -1.29 42.08
N PRO A 185 -29.15 -0.64 42.11
CA PRO A 185 -27.91 -1.26 42.57
C PRO A 185 -27.78 -1.16 44.11
N THR A 186 -28.25 -2.17 44.82
CA THR A 186 -27.94 -2.39 46.25
C THR A 186 -28.26 -3.84 46.59
N GLU A 187 -27.40 -4.76 46.17
CA GLU A 187 -27.31 -6.14 46.68
C GLU A 187 -26.04 -6.78 46.11
N ALA A 188 -24.91 -6.23 46.55
CA ALA A 188 -23.68 -7.00 46.65
C ALA A 188 -23.74 -7.77 47.97
N LEU A 189 -23.23 -9.01 47.97
CA LEU A 189 -23.07 -9.96 49.09
C LEU A 189 -24.18 -10.99 49.26
N SER A 190 -24.15 -12.04 48.42
CA SER A 190 -24.16 -13.44 48.87
C SER A 190 -24.25 -14.38 47.67
N ASP A 191 -23.11 -14.68 47.04
CA ASP A 191 -22.90 -15.97 46.35
C ASP A 191 -21.44 -16.14 45.94
N SER A 192 -20.57 -16.12 46.95
CA SER A 192 -19.16 -16.45 46.79
C SER A 192 -18.65 -17.26 47.97
N GLU A 193 -19.31 -18.37 48.30
CA GLU A 193 -18.78 -19.27 49.34
C GLU A 193 -19.27 -20.72 49.26
N SER A 194 -19.09 -21.39 48.10
CA SER A 194 -18.78 -22.83 48.12
C SER A 194 -18.06 -23.26 46.84
N THR A 195 -16.73 -23.30 46.90
CA THR A 195 -15.82 -24.23 46.16
C THR A 195 -14.38 -23.74 46.26
N ARG A 196 -13.88 -23.57 47.49
CA ARG A 196 -12.45 -23.33 47.70
C ARG A 196 -11.94 -23.95 48.98
N GLN A 197 -12.09 -25.27 49.12
CA GLN A 197 -11.22 -26.07 50.00
C GLN A 197 -11.34 -27.57 49.67
N LYS A 198 -10.33 -28.08 48.96
CA LYS A 198 -9.71 -29.42 49.10
C LYS A 198 -8.73 -29.65 47.95
N ARG A 199 -7.56 -29.04 48.08
CA ARG A 199 -6.33 -29.55 47.47
C ARG A 199 -5.79 -30.64 48.39
N SER A 200 -5.96 -31.90 48.00
CA SER A 200 -5.02 -32.97 48.34
C SER A 200 -4.93 -33.94 47.15
N THR A 201 -3.69 -34.22 46.75
CA THR A 201 -3.24 -35.13 45.70
C THR A 201 -3.55 -36.60 46.08
N PRO A 202 -3.64 -37.61 45.17
CA PRO A 202 -2.70 -37.87 44.07
C PRO A 202 -3.34 -38.49 42.79
N ARG A 203 -3.74 -37.66 41.81
CA ARG A 203 -4.09 -38.12 40.45
C ARG A 203 -3.00 -37.89 39.40
N LYS A 204 -1.95 -37.11 39.73
CA LYS A 204 -0.83 -36.80 38.82
C LYS A 204 0.28 -37.86 38.80
N VAL A 205 0.47 -38.64 39.86
CA VAL A 205 1.52 -39.67 39.92
C VAL A 205 1.15 -40.89 39.06
N LYS A 206 -0.12 -41.34 39.05
CA LYS A 206 -0.58 -42.45 38.20
C LYS A 206 -0.52 -42.15 36.69
N LYS A 207 -0.74 -40.90 36.26
CA LYS A 207 -0.65 -40.50 34.83
C LYS A 207 0.80 -40.37 34.32
N LEU A 208 1.76 -40.05 35.19
CA LEU A 208 3.19 -39.98 34.83
C LEU A 208 3.85 -41.36 34.76
N VAL A 209 3.44 -42.31 35.61
CA VAL A 209 3.92 -43.70 35.57
C VAL A 209 3.39 -44.43 34.32
N ALA A 210 2.13 -44.22 33.94
CA ALA A 210 1.54 -44.78 32.71
C ALA A 210 2.12 -44.20 31.41
N LYS A 211 2.53 -42.92 31.39
CA LYS A 211 3.25 -42.32 30.24
C LYS A 211 4.69 -42.82 30.11
N ARG A 212 5.38 -43.09 31.23
CA ARG A 212 6.76 -43.62 31.21
C ARG A 212 6.84 -45.08 30.75
N SER A 213 5.88 -45.93 31.13
CA SER A 213 5.84 -47.33 30.67
C SER A 213 5.50 -47.44 29.17
N ALA A 214 4.58 -46.60 28.67
CA ALA A 214 4.26 -46.53 27.24
C ALA A 214 5.47 -46.09 26.39
N ILE A 215 6.23 -45.09 26.84
CA ILE A 215 7.43 -44.60 26.13
C ILE A 215 8.56 -45.65 26.14
N LYS A 216 8.71 -46.44 27.21
CA LYS A 216 9.71 -47.53 27.27
C LYS A 216 9.39 -48.64 26.25
N SER A 217 8.13 -49.06 26.17
CA SER A 217 7.69 -50.10 25.20
C SER A 217 7.80 -49.66 23.73
N ILE A 218 7.63 -48.36 23.45
CA ILE A 218 7.82 -47.79 22.10
C ILE A 218 9.32 -47.70 21.75
N ARG A 219 10.18 -47.42 22.74
CA ARG A 219 11.63 -47.34 22.56
C ARG A 219 12.27 -48.72 22.35
N GLU A 220 11.76 -49.76 23.05
CA GLU A 220 12.15 -51.17 22.84
C GLU A 220 11.69 -51.67 21.45
N ARG A 221 10.45 -51.39 21.04
CA ARG A 221 9.96 -51.70 19.67
C ARG A 221 10.71 -50.95 18.56
N MET A 222 11.24 -49.76 18.83
CA MET A 222 12.09 -49.01 17.89
C MET A 222 13.54 -49.52 17.86
N GLN A 223 14.05 -50.12 18.94
CA GLN A 223 15.38 -50.74 18.98
C GLN A 223 15.40 -52.10 18.28
N GLU A 224 14.32 -52.89 18.37
CA GLU A 224 14.18 -54.16 17.63
C GLU A 224 14.08 -53.95 16.11
N ARG A 225 13.54 -52.81 15.65
CA ARG A 225 13.50 -52.45 14.22
C ARG A 225 14.82 -51.92 13.65
N ARG A 226 15.86 -51.74 14.47
CA ARG A 226 17.19 -51.26 14.01
C ARG A 226 18.12 -52.36 13.52
N PHE A 227 17.76 -53.63 13.71
CA PHE A 227 18.51 -54.77 13.19
C PHE A 227 17.62 -55.62 12.30
N ILE A 228 17.46 -55.18 11.06
CA ILE A 228 17.15 -56.10 9.96
C ILE A 228 18.49 -56.75 9.59
N PRO A 229 18.66 -58.07 9.71
CA PRO A 229 19.87 -58.73 9.22
C PRO A 229 20.00 -58.43 7.72
N ARG A 230 21.19 -57.96 7.31
CA ARG A 230 21.48 -57.69 5.89
C ARG A 230 21.20 -58.95 5.07
N TYR A 231 20.27 -58.83 4.12
CA TYR A 231 20.06 -59.86 3.11
C TYR A 231 21.37 -59.99 2.30
N GLN A 232 21.93 -61.19 2.24
CA GLN A 232 23.14 -61.49 1.45
C GLN A 232 22.79 -61.41 -0.05
N GLY A 233 22.77 -60.19 -0.59
CA GLY A 233 22.42 -59.93 -1.98
C GLY A 233 22.27 -58.45 -2.38
N GLU A 234 22.23 -57.51 -1.41
CA GLU A 234 22.21 -56.09 -1.76
C GLU A 234 23.57 -55.63 -2.32
N LYS A 235 23.61 -55.41 -3.64
CA LYS A 235 24.67 -54.63 -4.27
C LYS A 235 24.78 -53.30 -3.53
N ARG A 236 25.97 -52.95 -3.05
CA ARG A 236 26.25 -51.61 -2.53
C ARG A 236 25.98 -50.63 -3.68
N PHE A 237 24.82 -49.99 -3.68
CA PHE A 237 24.69 -48.71 -4.36
C PHE A 237 25.59 -47.75 -3.58
N MET A 238 26.86 -47.66 -4.00
CA MET A 238 27.64 -46.46 -3.74
C MET A 238 26.75 -45.32 -4.20
N ARG A 239 26.18 -44.55 -3.26
CA ARG A 239 25.57 -43.28 -3.60
C ARG A 239 26.70 -42.47 -4.23
N HIS A 240 26.75 -42.43 -5.56
CA HIS A 240 27.53 -41.44 -6.26
C HIS A 240 27.12 -40.10 -5.65
N LYS A 241 28.10 -39.39 -5.11
CA LYS A 241 27.90 -38.05 -4.57
C LYS A 241 27.28 -37.27 -5.73
N ARG A 242 25.99 -36.92 -5.63
CA ARG A 242 25.29 -36.19 -6.70
C ARG A 242 26.18 -35.02 -7.09
N ASP A 243 26.47 -34.90 -8.37
CA ASP A 243 27.19 -33.73 -8.86
C ASP A 243 26.40 -32.49 -8.41
N LEU A 244 27.10 -31.52 -7.85
CA LEU A 244 26.47 -30.29 -7.32
C LEU A 244 25.94 -29.39 -8.45
N PHE A 245 26.35 -29.67 -9.68
CA PHE A 245 25.81 -29.09 -10.91
C PHE A 245 24.80 -30.07 -11.54
N ASP A 246 23.65 -29.55 -11.96
CA ASP A 246 22.59 -30.34 -12.61
C ASP A 246 22.27 -29.78 -14.01
N GLN A 247 22.50 -30.60 -15.03
CA GLN A 247 22.32 -30.20 -16.43
C GLN A 247 20.85 -30.04 -16.81
N GLU A 248 19.93 -30.79 -16.20
CA GLU A 248 18.49 -30.66 -16.45
C GLU A 248 17.95 -29.37 -15.85
N LEU A 249 18.39 -29.02 -14.63
CA LEU A 249 18.05 -27.74 -14.00
C LEU A 249 18.60 -26.56 -14.78
N TYR A 250 19.80 -26.69 -15.35
CA TYR A 250 20.37 -25.66 -16.24
C TYR A 250 19.52 -25.47 -17.50
N ALA A 251 19.15 -26.54 -18.20
CA ALA A 251 18.29 -26.45 -19.39
C ALA A 251 16.92 -25.82 -19.06
N ARG A 252 16.36 -26.14 -17.88
CA ARG A 252 15.14 -25.52 -17.37
C ARG A 252 15.33 -24.01 -17.12
N MET A 253 16.45 -23.61 -16.51
CA MET A 253 16.80 -22.21 -16.28
C MET A 253 16.89 -21.44 -17.61
N GLU A 254 17.60 -21.98 -18.60
CA GLU A 254 17.74 -21.32 -19.90
C GLU A 254 16.39 -21.10 -20.59
N LYS A 255 15.48 -22.08 -20.51
CA LYS A 255 14.11 -21.93 -21.03
C LYS A 255 13.35 -20.77 -20.37
N ILE A 256 13.53 -20.55 -19.07
CA ILE A 256 12.91 -19.44 -18.33
C ILE A 256 13.48 -18.10 -18.81
N LEU A 257 14.81 -18.00 -18.91
CA LEU A 257 15.48 -16.78 -19.36
C LEU A 257 15.15 -16.45 -20.81
N TYR A 258 15.12 -17.45 -21.69
CA TYR A 258 14.73 -17.30 -23.08
C TYR A 258 13.28 -16.79 -23.21
N ARG A 259 12.35 -17.35 -22.43
CA ARG A 259 10.96 -16.88 -22.40
C ARG A 259 10.86 -15.41 -21.99
N LYS A 260 11.63 -15.00 -20.97
CA LYS A 260 11.68 -13.60 -20.52
C LYS A 260 12.18 -12.67 -21.64
N GLN A 261 13.27 -13.04 -22.30
CA GLN A 261 13.90 -12.25 -23.37
C GLN A 261 13.06 -12.16 -24.65
N ASN A 262 12.29 -13.21 -24.98
CA ASN A 262 11.47 -13.27 -26.19
C ASN A 262 10.08 -12.61 -26.02
N THR A 263 9.72 -12.20 -24.80
CA THR A 263 8.42 -11.58 -24.50
C THR A 263 8.60 -10.09 -24.32
N ASN A 264 8.09 -9.33 -25.29
CA ASN A 264 8.16 -7.87 -25.34
C ASN A 264 6.76 -7.26 -25.51
N LYS A 265 6.62 -5.95 -25.29
CA LYS A 265 5.39 -5.18 -25.48
C LYS A 265 4.67 -5.46 -26.81
N GLY A 266 5.43 -5.56 -27.91
CA GLY A 266 4.86 -5.82 -29.25
C GLY A 266 4.37 -7.26 -29.47
N ASN A 267 4.89 -8.23 -28.71
CA ASN A 267 4.63 -9.67 -28.90
C ASN A 267 3.74 -10.26 -27.80
N CYS A 268 3.42 -9.52 -26.74
CA CYS A 268 2.69 -10.07 -25.60
C CYS A 268 1.24 -10.45 -25.96
N ARG A 269 0.59 -9.70 -26.86
CA ARG A 269 -0.81 -9.92 -27.25
C ARG A 269 -1.03 -11.16 -28.14
N THR A 270 0.00 -11.61 -28.85
CA THR A 270 -0.06 -12.79 -29.71
C THR A 270 0.24 -14.08 -28.95
N LYS A 271 0.84 -13.96 -27.76
CA LYS A 271 1.19 -15.09 -26.90
C LYS A 271 0.00 -15.54 -26.06
N PRO A 272 -0.13 -16.86 -25.80
CA PRO A 272 -1.15 -17.35 -24.88
C PRO A 272 -0.80 -16.99 -23.43
N ASP A 273 -1.82 -16.85 -22.58
CA ASP A 273 -1.69 -16.40 -21.19
C ASP A 273 -0.61 -17.16 -20.40
N TYR A 274 -0.50 -18.49 -20.57
CA TYR A 274 0.47 -19.30 -19.83
C TYR A 274 1.94 -18.97 -20.16
N GLU A 275 2.23 -18.40 -21.33
CA GLU A 275 3.58 -17.92 -21.68
C GLU A 275 3.93 -16.59 -21.03
N LEU A 276 2.92 -15.80 -20.68
CA LEU A 276 3.08 -14.54 -19.93
C LEU A 276 3.38 -14.79 -18.44
N PHE A 277 3.29 -16.04 -17.98
CA PHE A 277 3.68 -16.43 -16.62
C PHE A 277 5.02 -17.17 -16.60
N LEU A 278 5.89 -16.74 -15.69
CA LEU A 278 7.03 -17.55 -15.26
C LEU A 278 6.60 -18.50 -14.13
N PRO A 279 7.32 -19.62 -13.93
CA PRO A 279 7.05 -20.49 -12.79
C PRO A 279 7.35 -19.74 -11.48
N GLY A 280 6.64 -20.06 -10.40
CA GLY A 280 6.74 -19.31 -9.14
C GLY A 280 8.14 -19.33 -8.52
N ASP A 281 8.89 -20.41 -8.72
CA ASP A 281 10.28 -20.55 -8.27
C ASP A 281 11.30 -19.72 -9.05
N ALA A 282 10.88 -19.08 -10.16
CA ALA A 282 11.68 -18.07 -10.86
C ALA A 282 11.68 -16.70 -10.12
N GLY A 283 10.68 -16.45 -9.27
CA GLY A 283 10.63 -15.26 -8.40
C GLY A 283 11.33 -15.44 -7.06
N TYR A 284 12.16 -16.49 -6.90
CA TYR A 284 12.78 -16.81 -5.63
C TYR A 284 13.62 -15.65 -5.08
N GLY A 285 13.38 -15.30 -3.81
CA GLY A 285 14.07 -14.20 -3.13
C GLY A 285 13.40 -12.83 -3.25
N ALA A 286 12.31 -12.69 -4.03
CA ALA A 286 11.55 -11.44 -4.12
C ALA A 286 11.07 -10.95 -2.74
N GLU A 287 10.63 -11.87 -1.87
CA GLU A 287 10.21 -11.57 -0.51
C GLU A 287 11.28 -10.83 0.31
N ARG A 288 12.55 -11.20 0.17
CA ARG A 288 13.64 -10.56 0.93
C ARG A 288 14.24 -9.36 0.22
N GLN A 289 14.38 -9.43 -1.11
CA GLN A 289 15.03 -8.37 -1.89
C GLN A 289 14.12 -7.16 -2.11
N PHE A 290 12.81 -7.40 -2.25
CA PHE A 290 11.81 -6.36 -2.48
C PHE A 290 10.94 -6.08 -1.25
N GLU A 291 11.44 -6.42 -0.06
CA GLU A 291 10.73 -6.17 1.20
C GLU A 291 10.40 -4.68 1.37
N GLY A 292 11.33 -3.79 0.99
CA GLY A 292 11.14 -2.34 1.06
C GLY A 292 9.98 -1.85 0.19
N GLU A 293 9.90 -2.33 -1.04
CA GLU A 293 8.84 -2.02 -2.00
C GLU A 293 7.49 -2.61 -1.54
N ALA A 294 7.46 -3.83 -1.00
CA ALA A 294 6.24 -4.41 -0.46
C ALA A 294 5.75 -3.71 0.82
N ARG A 295 6.66 -3.16 1.64
CA ARG A 295 6.29 -2.36 2.82
C ARG A 295 5.59 -1.04 2.45
N THR A 296 5.75 -0.51 1.23
CA THR A 296 4.96 0.67 0.80
C THR A 296 3.49 0.31 0.57
N ALA A 297 3.20 -0.89 0.04
CA ALA A 297 1.84 -1.43 -0.03
C ALA A 297 1.26 -1.63 1.37
N LEU A 298 2.07 -2.19 2.28
CA LEU A 298 1.69 -2.41 3.68
C LEU A 298 1.39 -1.10 4.41
N ARG A 299 2.17 -0.03 4.16
CA ARG A 299 1.92 1.32 4.69
C ARG A 299 0.52 1.82 4.32
N LEU A 300 0.17 1.75 3.03
CA LEU A 300 -1.13 2.20 2.55
C LEU A 300 -2.26 1.31 3.11
N SER A 301 -2.02 0.00 3.20
CA SER A 301 -2.94 -0.94 3.84
C SER A 301 -3.19 -0.61 5.32
N HIS A 302 -2.15 -0.25 6.08
CA HIS A 302 -2.26 0.15 7.49
C HIS A 302 -3.03 1.46 7.64
N PHE A 303 -2.70 2.46 6.80
CA PHE A 303 -3.44 3.72 6.75
C PHE A 303 -4.94 3.49 6.52
N LEU A 304 -5.31 2.67 5.53
CA LEU A 304 -6.70 2.33 5.27
C LEU A 304 -7.34 1.56 6.44
N CYS A 305 -6.62 0.64 7.08
CA CYS A 305 -7.14 -0.09 8.24
C CYS A 305 -7.44 0.83 9.42
N ASP A 306 -6.52 1.73 9.74
CA ASP A 306 -6.69 2.72 10.82
C ASP A 306 -7.89 3.64 10.54
N PHE A 307 -7.92 4.21 9.33
CA PHE A 307 -8.98 5.12 8.88
C PHE A 307 -10.37 4.44 8.92
N LEU A 308 -10.51 3.27 8.29
CA LEU A 308 -11.80 2.58 8.15
C LEU A 308 -12.32 1.93 9.43
N GLN A 309 -11.49 1.81 10.46
CA GLN A 309 -11.91 1.25 11.75
C GLN A 309 -12.21 2.31 12.79
N ASN A 310 -11.50 3.43 12.78
CA ASN A 310 -11.56 4.42 13.86
C ASN A 310 -12.41 5.65 13.55
N ILE A 311 -12.71 5.97 12.29
CA ILE A 311 -13.39 7.22 11.95
C ILE A 311 -14.90 7.12 12.13
N ASP A 312 -15.46 8.18 12.71
CA ASP A 312 -16.89 8.41 12.83
C ASP A 312 -17.25 9.81 12.30
N GLU A 313 -18.18 9.85 11.36
CA GLU A 313 -18.62 11.09 10.68
C GLU A 313 -19.47 11.97 11.60
N TYR A 314 -20.11 11.38 12.62
CA TYR A 314 -21.01 12.06 13.53
C TYR A 314 -20.32 12.51 14.81
N GLU A 315 -19.02 12.30 14.92
CA GLU A 315 -18.24 12.71 16.08
C GLU A 315 -18.00 14.22 16.03
N GLU A 316 -18.25 14.92 17.13
CA GLU A 316 -18.02 16.36 17.26
C GLU A 316 -17.06 16.62 18.42
N PHE A 317 -15.99 17.36 18.13
CA PHE A 317 -14.92 17.71 19.06
C PHE A 317 -14.99 19.19 19.41
N GLY A 318 -15.78 19.51 20.43
CA GLY A 318 -16.03 20.89 20.82
C GLY A 318 -16.64 21.67 19.65
N SER A 319 -15.87 22.58 19.04
CA SER A 319 -16.29 23.36 17.87
C SER A 319 -15.86 22.75 16.51
N VAL A 320 -15.15 21.62 16.50
CA VAL A 320 -14.60 21.00 15.29
C VAL A 320 -15.35 19.69 15.01
N ARG A 321 -15.91 19.54 13.81
CA ARG A 321 -16.50 18.27 13.40
C ARG A 321 -15.42 17.23 13.10
N GLY A 322 -15.73 15.96 13.38
CA GLY A 322 -14.89 14.82 13.06
C GLY A 322 -14.56 14.72 11.58
N ASP A 323 -13.60 13.85 11.26
CA ASP A 323 -13.09 13.72 9.90
C ASP A 323 -14.17 13.13 8.98
N LYS A 324 -14.18 13.59 7.72
CA LYS A 324 -15.13 13.12 6.71
C LYS A 324 -14.64 11.81 6.08
N ARG A 325 -15.51 11.06 5.39
CA ARG A 325 -15.09 9.87 4.63
C ARG A 325 -14.03 10.23 3.57
N LEU A 326 -13.18 9.26 3.24
CA LEU A 326 -12.19 9.40 2.16
C LEU A 326 -12.86 9.73 0.83
N ASN A 327 -12.30 10.72 0.14
CA ASN A 327 -12.62 11.03 -1.24
C ASN A 327 -11.80 10.16 -2.21
N GLU A 328 -12.32 9.98 -3.42
CA GLU A 328 -11.64 9.24 -4.50
C GLU A 328 -10.26 9.82 -4.81
N THR A 329 -10.17 11.16 -4.84
CA THR A 329 -8.94 11.90 -5.14
C THR A 329 -7.87 11.69 -4.08
N HIS A 330 -8.25 11.51 -2.80
CA HIS A 330 -7.30 11.24 -1.73
C HIS A 330 -6.61 9.88 -1.94
N ILE A 331 -7.39 8.84 -2.27
CA ILE A 331 -6.84 7.50 -2.48
C ILE A 331 -6.04 7.43 -3.78
N LEU A 332 -6.51 8.10 -4.85
CA LEU A 332 -5.73 8.24 -6.09
C LEU A 332 -4.38 8.92 -5.82
N GLY A 333 -4.35 9.95 -4.97
CA GLY A 333 -3.12 10.62 -4.55
C GLY A 333 -2.15 9.70 -3.81
N GLU A 334 -2.64 8.92 -2.85
CA GLU A 334 -1.80 7.97 -2.09
C GLU A 334 -1.25 6.84 -2.97
N VAL A 335 -2.07 6.30 -3.87
CA VAL A 335 -1.63 5.26 -4.81
C VAL A 335 -0.59 5.82 -5.79
N LEU A 336 -0.77 7.04 -6.29
CA LEU A 336 0.21 7.72 -7.14
C LEU A 336 1.52 7.98 -6.40
N ALA A 337 1.46 8.41 -5.13
CA ALA A 337 2.62 8.65 -4.30
C ALA A 337 3.47 7.37 -4.10
N ASN A 338 2.84 6.20 -3.98
CA ASN A 338 3.57 4.94 -3.89
C ASN A 338 4.44 4.69 -5.14
N VAL A 339 3.90 4.93 -6.35
CA VAL A 339 4.65 4.73 -7.60
C VAL A 339 5.76 5.77 -7.76
N MET A 340 5.48 7.03 -7.45
CA MET A 340 6.47 8.12 -7.52
C MET A 340 7.60 7.96 -6.49
N SER A 341 7.37 7.22 -5.40
CA SER A 341 8.33 7.09 -4.30
C SER A 341 9.58 6.28 -4.64
N ASN A 342 9.48 5.31 -5.57
CA ASN A 342 10.56 4.39 -5.88
C ASN A 342 10.49 3.93 -7.35
N PHE A 343 11.57 4.19 -8.10
CA PHE A 343 11.70 3.84 -9.52
C PHE A 343 11.57 2.32 -9.83
N LYS A 344 11.77 1.45 -8.84
CA LYS A 344 11.58 0.00 -9.00
C LYS A 344 10.10 -0.40 -9.10
N ILE A 345 9.21 0.44 -8.58
CA ILE A 345 7.76 0.24 -8.60
C ILE A 345 7.23 0.75 -9.93
N LEU A 346 6.69 -0.15 -10.75
CA LEU A 346 6.08 0.22 -12.03
C LEU A 346 4.58 0.51 -11.90
N GLY A 347 3.94 -0.05 -10.89
CA GLY A 347 2.52 0.13 -10.65
C GLY A 347 2.14 -0.08 -9.19
N SER A 348 1.10 0.61 -8.74
CA SER A 348 0.51 0.43 -7.41
C SER A 348 -0.99 0.60 -7.54
N GLY A 349 -1.77 -0.10 -6.73
CA GLY A 349 -3.23 0.02 -6.72
C GLY A 349 -3.84 -0.25 -5.36
N ALA A 350 -5.00 0.33 -5.11
CA ALA A 350 -5.85 0.00 -3.97
C ALA A 350 -7.22 -0.40 -4.50
N PHE A 351 -7.61 -1.66 -4.30
CA PHE A 351 -8.81 -2.26 -4.86
C PHE A 351 -9.81 -2.57 -3.78
N PHE A 352 -10.95 -1.88 -3.79
CA PHE A 352 -12.02 -2.11 -2.83
C PHE A 352 -12.93 -3.25 -3.26
N ASP A 353 -13.43 -4.02 -2.31
CA ASP A 353 -14.49 -5.00 -2.57
C ASP A 353 -15.82 -4.29 -2.86
N ARG A 354 -16.76 -5.05 -3.42
CA ARG A 354 -18.03 -4.51 -3.92
C ARG A 354 -18.78 -3.74 -2.81
N TYR A 355 -19.18 -2.51 -3.10
CA TYR A 355 -19.91 -1.60 -2.17
C TYR A 355 -19.17 -1.28 -0.85
N LYS A 356 -17.84 -1.47 -0.78
CA LYS A 356 -17.05 -1.12 0.41
C LYS A 356 -16.53 0.31 0.40
N PHE A 357 -16.45 0.95 -0.77
CA PHE A 357 -16.07 2.36 -0.87
C PHE A 357 -17.28 3.28 -0.80
N ARG A 358 -17.28 4.20 0.18
CA ARG A 358 -18.33 5.20 0.40
C ARG A 358 -17.72 6.58 0.46
N MET A 359 -18.26 7.51 -0.31
CA MET A 359 -17.86 8.90 -0.29
C MET A 359 -18.75 9.72 0.63
N SER A 360 -18.21 10.82 1.13
CA SER A 360 -19.00 11.85 1.82
C SER A 360 -19.95 12.51 0.82
N PRO A 361 -21.19 12.84 1.23
CA PRO A 361 -22.06 13.65 0.39
C PRO A 361 -21.42 15.03 0.14
N PRO A 362 -21.65 15.64 -1.04
CA PRO A 362 -21.27 17.03 -1.28
C PRO A 362 -21.94 17.95 -0.25
N GLU A 363 -21.24 19.02 0.17
CA GLU A 363 -21.70 19.92 1.25
C GLU A 363 -23.07 20.57 1.00
N ASN A 364 -23.49 20.71 -0.27
CA ASN A 364 -24.75 21.33 -0.67
C ASN A 364 -25.66 20.38 -1.46
N ASN A 365 -25.73 19.10 -1.08
CA ASN A 365 -26.57 18.15 -1.80
C ASN A 365 -28.04 18.22 -1.34
N THR A 366 -28.90 18.72 -2.22
CA THR A 366 -30.35 18.80 -1.99
C THR A 366 -31.11 17.54 -2.41
N ASP A 367 -30.42 16.57 -3.05
CA ASP A 367 -31.07 15.36 -3.56
C ASP A 367 -31.18 14.30 -2.44
N PRO A 368 -32.41 13.92 -2.03
CA PRO A 368 -32.64 12.98 -0.93
C PRO A 368 -32.01 11.60 -1.16
N ARG A 369 -31.64 11.26 -2.41
CA ARG A 369 -30.97 9.99 -2.75
C ARG A 369 -29.54 9.88 -2.22
N PHE A 370 -28.89 11.00 -1.93
CA PHE A 370 -27.46 11.05 -1.58
C PHE A 370 -27.19 11.51 -0.15
N VAL A 371 -28.24 11.62 0.68
CA VAL A 371 -28.15 12.08 2.08
C VAL A 371 -27.23 11.22 2.93
N HIS A 372 -27.14 9.91 2.64
CA HIS A 372 -26.28 8.96 3.36
C HIS A 372 -24.90 8.73 2.70
N GLY A 373 -24.53 9.59 1.75
CA GLY A 373 -23.30 9.49 0.96
C GLY A 373 -23.44 8.60 -0.28
N ILE A 374 -22.45 8.68 -1.17
CA ILE A 374 -22.44 7.93 -2.44
C ILE A 374 -21.65 6.65 -2.25
N THR A 375 -22.30 5.49 -2.41
CA THR A 375 -21.63 4.18 -2.36
C THR A 375 -21.31 3.70 -3.78
N ARG A 376 -20.03 3.48 -4.07
CA ARG A 376 -19.63 2.97 -5.39
C ARG A 376 -19.68 1.45 -5.40
N GLU A 377 -20.16 0.89 -6.51
CA GLU A 377 -20.15 -0.56 -6.68
C GLU A 377 -18.72 -1.09 -6.77
N PHE A 378 -17.90 -0.46 -7.62
CA PHE A 378 -16.48 -0.76 -7.78
C PHE A 378 -15.66 0.52 -7.69
N PHE A 379 -14.51 0.42 -7.02
CA PHE A 379 -13.53 1.49 -6.92
C PHE A 379 -12.15 0.86 -6.75
N GLY A 380 -11.29 1.06 -7.74
CA GLY A 380 -9.97 0.45 -7.80
C GLY A 380 -8.93 1.39 -8.37
N PRO A 381 -8.55 2.47 -7.67
CA PRO A 381 -7.48 3.36 -8.13
C PRO A 381 -6.18 2.58 -8.37
N PHE A 382 -5.63 2.74 -9.56
CA PHE A 382 -4.38 2.14 -10.00
C PHE A 382 -3.51 3.20 -10.67
N ALA A 383 -2.28 3.36 -10.17
CA ALA A 383 -1.27 4.24 -10.75
C ALA A 383 -0.14 3.42 -11.34
N TYR A 384 0.47 3.94 -12.40
CA TYR A 384 1.58 3.29 -13.10
C TYR A 384 2.53 4.30 -13.75
N THR A 385 3.77 3.84 -13.98
CA THR A 385 4.78 4.58 -14.72
C THR A 385 4.49 4.50 -16.22
N HIS A 386 4.51 5.66 -16.89
CA HIS A 386 4.28 5.78 -18.33
C HIS A 386 5.55 6.29 -19.00
N THR A 387 6.32 5.37 -19.57
CA THR A 387 7.48 5.70 -20.41
C THR A 387 7.00 6.07 -21.82
N ALA A 388 6.80 7.37 -22.06
CA ALA A 388 6.71 7.86 -23.44
C ALA A 388 8.12 7.84 -24.04
N ALA A 389 8.26 7.32 -25.26
CA ALA A 389 9.56 7.18 -25.92
C ALA A 389 10.27 8.51 -26.25
N ASP A 390 9.67 9.67 -25.93
CA ASP A 390 9.98 10.93 -26.64
C ASP A 390 9.96 12.19 -25.77
N THR A 391 10.35 12.16 -24.49
CA THR A 391 10.54 13.42 -23.74
C THR A 391 11.69 13.36 -22.72
N ASP A 392 12.72 14.19 -22.94
CA ASP A 392 13.64 14.86 -21.98
C ASP A 392 14.15 14.09 -20.74
N GLY A 393 14.10 12.76 -20.72
CA GLY A 393 14.49 11.94 -19.56
C GLY A 393 13.56 12.08 -18.35
N THR A 394 12.36 12.64 -18.51
CA THR A 394 11.39 12.80 -17.41
C THR A 394 10.40 11.64 -17.36
N GLU A 395 10.35 10.95 -16.21
CA GLU A 395 9.36 9.90 -15.97
C GLU A 395 7.96 10.52 -15.80
N LYS A 396 6.99 10.03 -16.57
CA LYS A 396 5.58 10.46 -16.44
C LYS A 396 4.81 9.39 -15.69
N PHE A 397 3.89 9.81 -14.84
CA PHE A 397 3.05 8.91 -14.04
C PHE A 397 1.59 9.14 -14.41
N ARG A 398 0.78 8.08 -14.42
CA ARG A 398 -0.66 8.15 -14.67
C ARG A 398 -1.40 7.38 -13.60
N ALA A 399 -2.59 7.86 -13.24
CA ALA A 399 -3.51 7.18 -12.35
C ALA A 399 -4.88 7.04 -13.03
N VAL A 400 -5.48 5.87 -12.89
CA VAL A 400 -6.77 5.51 -13.48
C VAL A 400 -7.60 4.73 -12.46
N ASP A 401 -8.92 4.77 -12.58
CA ASP A 401 -9.80 3.88 -11.82
C ASP A 401 -10.02 2.58 -12.60
N TYR A 402 -9.51 1.47 -12.07
CA TYR A 402 -9.58 0.15 -12.67
C TYR A 402 -11.01 -0.40 -12.75
N ALA A 403 -11.97 0.19 -12.02
CA ALA A 403 -13.39 -0.13 -12.14
C ALA A 403 -13.96 0.16 -13.54
N GLY A 404 -13.34 1.06 -14.32
CA GLY A 404 -13.81 1.45 -15.65
C GLY A 404 -13.54 0.44 -16.78
N PHE A 405 -12.84 -0.67 -16.51
CA PHE A 405 -12.49 -1.66 -17.53
C PHE A 405 -13.57 -2.73 -17.73
N LYS A 406 -13.58 -3.37 -18.91
CA LYS A 406 -14.56 -4.40 -19.31
C LYS A 406 -14.58 -5.62 -18.37
N ALA A 407 -13.44 -5.98 -17.80
CA ALA A 407 -13.32 -7.10 -16.87
C ALA A 407 -13.10 -6.56 -15.44
N PRO A 408 -13.98 -6.91 -14.48
CA PRO A 408 -13.84 -6.43 -13.12
C PRO A 408 -12.63 -7.07 -12.43
N TYR A 409 -11.84 -6.25 -11.72
CA TYR A 409 -10.66 -6.72 -10.97
C TYR A 409 -11.00 -7.76 -9.89
N THR A 410 -12.24 -7.76 -9.39
CA THR A 410 -12.72 -8.72 -8.39
C THR A 410 -12.74 -10.16 -8.87
N GLN A 411 -12.79 -10.39 -10.18
CA GLN A 411 -12.70 -11.73 -10.79
C GLN A 411 -11.25 -12.21 -10.95
N GLN A 412 -10.26 -11.32 -10.82
CA GLN A 412 -8.87 -11.69 -10.95
C GLN A 412 -8.44 -12.60 -9.79
N ARG A 413 -7.56 -13.57 -10.11
CA ARG A 413 -7.18 -14.63 -9.19
C ARG A 413 -6.60 -14.09 -7.87
N TRP A 414 -5.73 -13.08 -7.94
CA TRP A 414 -5.09 -12.51 -6.74
C TRP A 414 -6.10 -11.85 -5.80
N PHE A 415 -7.14 -11.20 -6.32
CA PHE A 415 -8.18 -10.58 -5.49
C PHE A 415 -9.05 -11.66 -4.85
N ARG A 416 -9.50 -12.64 -5.65
CA ARG A 416 -10.35 -13.74 -5.18
C ARG A 416 -9.64 -14.60 -4.13
N ASP A 417 -8.39 -14.97 -4.37
CA ASP A 417 -7.62 -15.83 -3.47
C ASP A 417 -7.36 -15.09 -2.13
N MET A 418 -7.08 -13.78 -2.17
CA MET A 418 -6.93 -12.95 -0.95
C MET A 418 -8.26 -12.77 -0.20
N LYS A 419 -9.35 -12.48 -0.92
CA LYS A 419 -10.70 -12.38 -0.34
C LYS A 419 -11.11 -13.69 0.32
N ALA A 420 -10.92 -14.82 -0.35
CA ALA A 420 -11.26 -16.14 0.19
C ALA A 420 -10.48 -16.47 1.47
N ARG A 421 -9.21 -16.05 1.57
CA ARG A 421 -8.39 -16.23 2.77
C ARG A 421 -8.93 -15.46 3.97
N TRP A 422 -9.39 -14.22 3.75
CA TRP A 422 -9.75 -13.28 4.81
C TRP A 422 -11.25 -12.99 4.93
N GLN A 423 -12.11 -13.78 4.27
CA GLN A 423 -13.56 -13.57 4.29
C GLN A 423 -14.17 -13.82 5.66
N THR A 424 -13.67 -14.84 6.37
CA THR A 424 -14.23 -15.28 7.66
C THR A 424 -13.19 -15.42 8.76
N ASN A 425 -11.91 -15.57 8.39
CA ASN A 425 -10.82 -15.78 9.34
C ASN A 425 -9.97 -14.52 9.48
N PHE A 426 -9.99 -13.91 10.66
CA PHE A 426 -9.13 -12.78 11.05
C PHE A 426 -8.13 -13.16 12.14
N GLU A 427 -8.03 -14.46 12.46
CA GLU A 427 -7.08 -14.98 13.43
C GLU A 427 -5.66 -14.79 12.90
N GLY A 428 -4.85 -14.05 13.66
CA GLY A 428 -3.47 -13.71 13.30
C GLY A 428 -3.22 -12.22 13.06
N LEU A 429 -4.25 -11.41 12.83
CA LEU A 429 -4.09 -9.95 12.72
C LEU A 429 -3.49 -9.36 13.99
N GLU A 430 -2.58 -8.41 13.82
CA GLU A 430 -2.00 -7.67 14.93
C GLU A 430 -2.85 -6.46 15.25
N GLN A 431 -3.01 -6.20 16.55
CA GLN A 431 -3.61 -4.99 17.04
C GLN A 431 -2.54 -3.93 17.21
N TYR A 432 -2.67 -2.84 16.46
CA TYR A 432 -1.82 -1.66 16.55
C TYR A 432 -2.50 -0.60 17.40
N THR A 433 -1.71 0.16 18.15
CA THR A 433 -2.20 1.23 19.02
C THR A 433 -1.64 2.58 18.57
N ALA A 434 -2.53 3.48 18.14
CA ALA A 434 -2.19 4.86 17.87
C ALA A 434 -2.52 5.72 19.11
N LYS A 435 -1.62 6.65 19.43
CA LYS A 435 -1.72 7.54 20.61
C LYS A 435 -1.82 9.00 20.14
N PRO A 436 -2.89 9.39 19.44
CA PRO A 436 -3.02 10.74 18.92
C PRO A 436 -3.15 11.74 20.07
N MET A 437 -2.51 12.89 19.89
CA MET A 437 -2.62 14.06 20.75
C MET A 437 -3.23 15.18 19.89
N VAL A 438 -4.24 15.86 20.41
CA VAL A 438 -4.98 16.92 19.71
C VAL A 438 -4.71 18.25 20.39
N ARG A 439 -4.81 19.35 19.63
CA ARG A 439 -4.64 20.71 20.17
C ARG A 439 -5.82 21.04 21.08
N SER A 440 -5.57 21.64 22.25
CA SER A 440 -6.64 22.12 23.15
C SER A 440 -7.42 23.26 22.53
N ASP A 441 -6.70 24.15 21.85
CA ASP A 441 -7.21 25.41 21.32
C ASP A 441 -6.80 25.57 19.86
N PRO A 442 -7.53 26.36 19.05
CA PRO A 442 -7.15 26.67 17.66
C PRO A 442 -5.73 27.25 17.54
N ASN A 443 -5.29 27.99 18.55
CA ASN A 443 -3.96 28.57 18.64
C ASN A 443 -2.86 27.54 19.01
N GLY A 444 -3.22 26.33 19.44
CA GLY A 444 -2.28 25.23 19.71
C GLY A 444 -1.38 25.42 20.94
N THR A 445 -1.87 26.12 21.96
CA THR A 445 -1.14 26.42 23.21
C THR A 445 -0.80 25.16 24.02
N SER A 446 -1.68 24.16 24.02
CA SER A 446 -1.45 22.88 24.70
C SER A 446 -1.96 21.69 23.90
N LEU A 447 -1.48 20.50 24.26
CA LEU A 447 -1.89 19.23 23.66
C LEU A 447 -2.66 18.40 24.68
N VAL A 448 -3.84 17.94 24.29
CA VAL A 448 -4.72 17.09 25.10
C VAL A 448 -4.79 15.71 24.44
N ARG A 449 -4.99 14.68 25.25
CA ARG A 449 -5.23 13.33 24.72
C ARG A 449 -6.56 13.31 23.98
N TRP A 450 -6.63 12.55 22.90
CA TRP A 450 -7.89 12.29 22.23
C TRP A 450 -8.92 11.65 23.17
N GLU A 451 -10.21 11.88 22.94
CA GLU A 451 -11.29 11.31 23.77
C GLU A 451 -11.26 9.77 23.72
N HIS A 452 -11.09 9.21 22.52
CA HIS A 452 -10.90 7.77 22.30
C HIS A 452 -9.41 7.38 22.33
N TYR A 453 -8.72 7.73 23.42
CA TYR A 453 -7.31 7.38 23.62
C TYR A 453 -7.13 6.09 24.43
N PRO A 454 -6.32 5.12 23.96
CA PRO A 454 -5.63 5.07 22.67
C PRO A 454 -6.54 4.50 21.56
N LEU A 455 -6.35 4.98 20.33
CA LEU A 455 -6.97 4.38 19.15
C LEU A 455 -6.35 3.01 18.88
N ARG A 456 -7.17 2.04 18.53
CA ARG A 456 -6.77 0.64 18.34
C ARG A 456 -7.37 0.12 17.05
N TYR A 457 -6.54 -0.40 16.15
CA TYR A 457 -7.00 -1.01 14.91
C TYR A 457 -6.26 -2.33 14.64
N PHE A 458 -6.91 -3.19 13.88
CA PHE A 458 -6.29 -4.43 13.39
C PHE A 458 -5.73 -4.22 11.99
N ALA A 459 -4.49 -4.66 11.76
CA ALA A 459 -3.85 -4.55 10.45
C ALA A 459 -3.00 -5.78 10.11
N PRO A 460 -2.72 -6.03 8.82
CA PRO A 460 -1.92 -7.18 8.41
C PRO A 460 -0.43 -7.00 8.76
N LYS A 461 0.26 -8.12 9.02
CA LYS A 461 1.73 -8.19 8.97
C LYS A 461 2.22 -8.33 7.54
N TYR A 462 3.52 -8.18 7.35
CA TYR A 462 4.18 -8.51 6.08
C TYR A 462 3.89 -9.95 5.63
N GLU A 463 3.94 -10.91 6.54
CA GLU A 463 3.70 -12.34 6.26
C GLU A 463 2.25 -12.65 5.82
N HIS A 464 1.30 -11.74 6.06
CA HIS A 464 -0.10 -11.91 5.64
C HIS A 464 -0.31 -11.53 4.17
N GLY A 465 0.60 -10.73 3.60
CA GLY A 465 0.62 -10.46 2.18
C GLY A 465 1.24 -11.60 1.39
N GLU A 466 1.08 -11.56 0.08
CA GLU A 466 1.57 -12.61 -0.82
C GLU A 466 2.26 -12.00 -2.04
N TRP A 467 3.38 -12.61 -2.41
CA TRP A 467 4.04 -12.37 -3.69
C TRP A 467 3.48 -13.33 -4.75
N LEU A 468 2.95 -12.75 -5.82
CA LEU A 468 2.49 -13.54 -6.96
C LEU A 468 3.68 -14.03 -7.79
N ARG A 469 3.47 -15.11 -8.55
CA ARG A 469 4.45 -15.57 -9.54
C ARG A 469 4.78 -14.46 -10.54
N PRO A 470 6.00 -14.37 -11.08
CA PRO A 470 6.35 -13.31 -12.04
C PRO A 470 5.50 -13.39 -13.31
N THR A 471 5.00 -12.24 -13.75
CA THR A 471 4.06 -12.12 -14.88
C THR A 471 4.50 -10.99 -15.81
N PHE A 472 4.32 -11.18 -17.11
CA PHE A 472 4.38 -10.08 -18.07
C PHE A 472 2.99 -9.45 -18.18
N LYS A 473 2.83 -8.19 -17.73
CA LYS A 473 1.58 -7.45 -17.92
C LYS A 473 1.51 -6.95 -19.36
N CYS A 474 0.36 -7.11 -20.02
CA CYS A 474 0.14 -6.76 -21.43
C CYS A 474 -1.06 -5.80 -21.60
N ASP A 475 -1.37 -5.06 -20.55
CA ASP A 475 -2.60 -4.28 -20.43
C ASP A 475 -2.47 -2.88 -21.08
N GLY A 476 -1.29 -2.53 -21.62
CA GLY A 476 -0.99 -1.21 -22.16
C GLY A 476 -0.70 -0.13 -21.11
N MET A 477 -0.89 -0.47 -19.82
CA MET A 477 -0.50 0.37 -18.68
C MET A 477 0.94 0.06 -18.26
N VAL A 478 1.19 -1.20 -17.88
CA VAL A 478 2.50 -1.74 -17.56
C VAL A 478 2.80 -2.84 -18.57
N ASP A 479 3.81 -2.67 -19.41
CA ASP A 479 4.20 -3.61 -20.47
C ASP A 479 5.58 -4.21 -20.19
N GLU A 480 5.77 -4.74 -18.99
CA GLU A 480 7.05 -5.20 -18.43
C GLU A 480 6.87 -6.48 -17.60
N TRP A 481 7.97 -7.20 -17.37
CA TRP A 481 8.00 -8.31 -16.43
C TRP A 481 7.96 -7.79 -14.99
N VAL A 482 6.94 -8.17 -14.24
CA VAL A 482 6.73 -7.72 -12.86
C VAL A 482 6.48 -8.88 -11.91
N VAL A 483 6.82 -8.64 -10.64
CA VAL A 483 6.37 -9.45 -9.50
C VAL A 483 5.47 -8.57 -8.67
N THR A 484 4.25 -9.02 -8.43
CA THR A 484 3.24 -8.24 -7.71
C THR A 484 3.16 -8.71 -6.26
N TYR A 485 3.27 -7.78 -5.32
CA TYR A 485 2.95 -8.00 -3.92
C TYR A 485 1.52 -7.55 -3.62
N VAL A 486 0.81 -8.33 -2.81
CA VAL A 486 -0.62 -8.17 -2.54
C VAL A 486 -0.85 -8.14 -1.03
N ALA A 487 -1.39 -7.04 -0.50
CA ALA A 487 -1.65 -6.84 0.93
C ALA A 487 -3.14 -6.58 1.21
N PRO A 488 -3.80 -7.30 2.12
CA PRO A 488 -5.22 -7.10 2.43
C PRO A 488 -5.44 -5.95 3.42
N PHE A 489 -6.52 -5.18 3.28
CA PHE A 489 -6.92 -4.20 4.29
C PHE A 489 -8.36 -4.41 4.77
N PHE A 490 -8.62 -3.97 5.99
CA PHE A 490 -9.82 -4.28 6.75
C PHE A 490 -10.50 -3.02 7.25
N GLY A 491 -11.82 -3.06 7.37
CA GLY A 491 -12.63 -1.99 7.92
C GLY A 491 -13.74 -2.55 8.79
N MET A 492 -14.39 -1.69 9.55
CA MET A 492 -15.54 -2.10 10.35
C MET A 492 -16.78 -2.29 9.47
N ASN A 493 -17.70 -3.14 9.93
CA ASN A 493 -19.03 -3.25 9.35
C ASN A 493 -19.78 -1.91 9.49
N PRO A 494 -20.84 -1.66 8.70
CA PRO A 494 -21.67 -0.46 8.86
C PRO A 494 -22.26 -0.29 10.26
N LEU A 495 -22.49 -1.39 10.99
CA LEU A 495 -22.96 -1.39 12.38
C LEU A 495 -21.82 -1.29 13.42
N LYS A 496 -20.57 -1.17 12.98
CA LYS A 496 -19.35 -1.14 13.82
C LYS A 496 -19.22 -2.28 14.84
N THR A 497 -19.76 -3.47 14.54
CA THR A 497 -19.74 -4.62 15.47
C THR A 497 -18.64 -5.65 15.20
N ARG A 498 -18.20 -5.78 13.95
CA ARG A 498 -17.23 -6.79 13.50
C ARG A 498 -16.30 -6.20 12.46
N LEU A 499 -15.13 -6.83 12.34
CA LEU A 499 -14.14 -6.56 11.29
C LEU A 499 -14.57 -7.26 10.01
N GLU A 500 -14.41 -6.57 8.87
CA GLU A 500 -14.69 -7.07 7.54
C GLU A 500 -13.49 -6.86 6.61
N PHE A 501 -13.37 -7.74 5.63
CA PHE A 501 -12.48 -7.53 4.50
C PHE A 501 -13.02 -6.41 3.60
N HIS A 502 -12.24 -5.37 3.39
CA HIS A 502 -12.63 -4.21 2.58
C HIS A 502 -11.92 -4.17 1.23
N GLY A 503 -10.73 -4.75 1.10
CA GLY A 503 -10.02 -4.75 -0.17
C GLY A 503 -8.55 -5.14 -0.07
N VAL A 504 -7.81 -4.81 -1.13
CA VAL A 504 -6.42 -5.20 -1.31
C VAL A 504 -5.60 -4.05 -1.89
N VAL A 505 -4.39 -3.86 -1.39
CA VAL A 505 -3.37 -2.99 -1.97
C VAL A 505 -2.37 -3.84 -2.73
N THR A 506 -2.00 -3.43 -3.93
CA THR A 506 -0.99 -4.12 -4.75
C THR A 506 0.16 -3.20 -5.11
N VAL A 507 1.37 -3.75 -5.20
CA VAL A 507 2.55 -3.08 -5.76
C VAL A 507 3.22 -4.00 -6.77
N ASP A 508 3.48 -3.47 -7.96
CA ASP A 508 4.15 -4.15 -9.06
C ASP A 508 5.61 -3.71 -9.12
N VAL A 509 6.52 -4.63 -8.85
CA VAL A 509 7.97 -4.39 -8.88
C VAL A 509 8.57 -4.97 -10.15
N LYS A 510 9.44 -4.21 -10.83
CA LYS A 510 10.13 -4.68 -12.04
C LYS A 510 11.03 -5.88 -11.73
N LEU A 511 10.83 -6.99 -12.45
CA LEU A 511 11.55 -8.25 -12.24
C LEU A 511 13.07 -8.10 -12.48
N ASP A 512 13.48 -7.20 -13.36
CA ASP A 512 14.90 -6.98 -13.72
C ASP A 512 15.79 -6.61 -12.54
N PHE A 513 15.21 -6.09 -11.45
CA PHE A 513 15.94 -5.74 -10.23
C PHE A 513 16.10 -6.92 -9.26
N LEU A 514 15.57 -8.10 -9.57
CA LEU A 514 15.70 -9.28 -8.71
C LEU A 514 16.99 -10.03 -9.02
N GLU A 515 17.83 -10.24 -8.01
CA GLU A 515 19.08 -11.00 -8.13
C GLU A 515 18.82 -12.51 -8.11
N LEU A 516 19.40 -13.22 -9.08
CA LEU A 516 19.30 -14.67 -9.20
C LEU A 516 20.28 -15.39 -8.26
N ARG A 517 19.83 -16.43 -7.57
CA ARG A 517 20.70 -17.28 -6.75
C ARG A 517 21.00 -18.61 -7.45
N GLN A 518 22.18 -18.69 -8.06
CA GLN A 518 22.61 -19.87 -8.82
C GLN A 518 23.41 -20.93 -8.04
N CYS A 519 23.94 -20.53 -6.88
CA CYS A 519 24.73 -21.44 -6.04
C CYS A 519 23.90 -22.61 -5.49
N PRO A 520 24.54 -23.73 -5.10
CA PRO A 520 23.85 -24.83 -4.45
C PRO A 520 23.13 -24.40 -3.17
N GLY A 521 21.94 -24.94 -2.96
CA GLY A 521 21.10 -24.63 -1.80
C GLY A 521 20.26 -25.82 -1.37
N ASP A 522 19.45 -25.63 -0.34
CA ASP A 522 18.65 -26.70 0.25
C ASP A 522 17.66 -27.31 -0.76
N TYR A 523 17.47 -28.62 -0.66
CA TYR A 523 16.55 -29.34 -1.55
C TYR A 523 15.09 -28.89 -1.37
N SER A 524 14.69 -28.60 -0.12
CA SER A 524 13.33 -28.18 0.26
C SER A 524 12.93 -26.81 -0.28
N VAL A 525 13.89 -25.93 -0.55
CA VAL A 525 13.63 -24.57 -1.00
C VAL A 525 13.44 -24.55 -2.52
N ALA A 526 12.26 -24.13 -2.99
CA ALA A 526 11.98 -24.01 -4.42
C ALA A 526 12.69 -22.78 -5.00
N ASN A 527 13.71 -23.02 -5.83
CA ASN A 527 14.43 -21.99 -6.57
C ASN A 527 14.76 -22.59 -7.95
N ALA A 528 14.29 -21.95 -9.01
CA ALA A 528 14.51 -22.41 -10.38
C ALA A 528 15.99 -22.35 -10.81
N PHE A 529 16.78 -21.52 -10.13
CA PHE A 529 18.17 -21.22 -10.47
C PHE A 529 19.18 -21.98 -9.59
N LYS A 530 18.76 -22.70 -8.53
CA LYS A 530 19.72 -23.40 -7.67
C LYS A 530 20.45 -24.51 -8.44
N ASN A 531 21.70 -24.79 -8.06
CA ASN A 531 22.55 -25.82 -8.68
C ASN A 531 22.87 -25.59 -10.17
N THR A 532 22.70 -24.36 -10.69
CA THR A 532 23.05 -24.04 -12.09
C THR A 532 24.40 -23.33 -12.22
N ALA A 533 25.02 -22.94 -11.11
CA ALA A 533 26.33 -22.28 -11.12
C ALA A 533 27.42 -23.18 -11.73
N ARG A 534 28.32 -22.57 -12.51
CA ARG A 534 29.32 -23.25 -13.32
C ARG A 534 30.68 -23.42 -12.65
N CYS A 535 30.73 -23.35 -11.32
CA CYS A 535 31.95 -23.59 -10.55
C CYS A 535 32.44 -25.02 -10.69
N HIS A 536 33.76 -25.22 -10.65
CA HIS A 536 34.35 -26.56 -10.58
C HIS A 536 34.25 -27.10 -9.14
N PHE A 537 33.10 -27.69 -8.80
CA PHE A 537 32.75 -28.12 -7.44
C PHE A 537 33.67 -29.15 -6.77
N LYS A 538 34.63 -29.77 -7.48
CA LYS A 538 35.66 -30.61 -6.86
C LYS A 538 36.70 -29.75 -6.13
N SER A 539 37.15 -28.66 -6.76
CA SER A 539 38.19 -27.77 -6.24
C SER A 539 37.65 -26.46 -5.67
N GLN A 540 36.40 -26.09 -5.97
CA GLN A 540 35.79 -24.80 -5.64
C GLN A 540 34.46 -24.96 -4.88
N TYR A 541 34.02 -23.89 -4.25
CA TYR A 541 32.65 -23.72 -3.77
C TYR A 541 32.07 -22.40 -4.28
N CYS A 542 30.75 -22.32 -4.38
CA CYS A 542 30.03 -21.17 -4.93
C CYS A 542 29.52 -20.28 -3.79
N LEU A 543 29.70 -18.97 -3.92
CA LEU A 543 29.08 -17.97 -3.06
C LEU A 543 28.30 -16.95 -3.92
N PRO A 544 27.11 -16.51 -3.49
CA PRO A 544 26.39 -15.45 -4.18
C PRO A 544 27.14 -14.12 -4.04
N LEU A 545 27.19 -13.34 -5.12
CA LEU A 545 27.76 -11.99 -5.13
C LEU A 545 26.64 -10.97 -5.37
N PRO A 546 26.43 -9.98 -4.48
CA PRO A 546 25.55 -8.87 -4.79
C PRO A 546 26.20 -8.02 -5.90
N LEU A 547 25.50 -7.84 -7.02
CA LEU A 547 25.97 -7.01 -8.12
C LEU A 547 26.04 -5.55 -7.67
N GLN A 548 27.21 -4.93 -7.83
CA GLN A 548 27.45 -3.54 -7.42
C GLN A 548 26.81 -2.51 -8.36
N THR A 549 26.47 -2.90 -9.60
CA THR A 549 25.86 -2.00 -10.59
C THR A 549 24.32 -2.01 -10.50
N PRO A 550 23.65 -0.84 -10.51
CA PRO A 550 22.20 -0.74 -10.32
C PRO A 550 21.34 -1.23 -11.48
N THR A 551 21.91 -1.43 -12.68
CA THR A 551 21.13 -1.31 -13.92
C THR A 551 20.54 -2.61 -14.46
N GLN A 552 20.91 -3.80 -13.97
CA GLN A 552 20.25 -5.08 -14.29
C GLN A 552 20.73 -6.21 -13.35
N ARG A 553 19.82 -6.81 -12.58
CA ARG A 553 20.12 -7.83 -11.57
C ARG A 553 19.56 -9.22 -11.90
N TYR A 554 18.57 -9.31 -12.78
CA TYR A 554 17.98 -10.58 -13.26
C TYR A 554 18.82 -11.23 -14.38
N LEU A 555 20.10 -11.43 -14.11
CA LEU A 555 21.08 -12.00 -15.02
C LEU A 555 21.81 -13.17 -14.37
N ARG A 556 22.31 -14.09 -15.21
CA ARG A 556 23.20 -15.17 -14.78
C ARG A 556 24.61 -14.63 -14.51
N GLY A 557 25.35 -15.33 -13.66
CA GLY A 557 26.73 -14.99 -13.30
C GLY A 557 26.86 -14.20 -11.99
N ALA A 558 25.79 -13.96 -11.24
CA ALA A 558 25.80 -13.25 -9.96
C ALA A 558 26.33 -14.13 -8.80
N TYR A 559 27.51 -14.73 -8.97
CA TYR A 559 28.17 -15.57 -7.98
C TYR A 559 29.69 -15.52 -8.16
N LYS A 560 30.44 -15.92 -7.13
CA LYS A 560 31.87 -16.21 -7.24
C LYS A 560 32.16 -17.66 -6.92
N CYS A 561 33.19 -18.20 -7.55
CA CYS A 561 33.75 -19.49 -7.23
C CYS A 561 35.06 -19.31 -6.46
N GLU A 562 35.05 -19.68 -5.18
CA GLU A 562 36.22 -19.64 -4.31
C GLU A 562 36.84 -21.03 -4.17
N CYS A 563 38.16 -21.09 -4.00
CA CYS A 563 38.88 -22.34 -3.83
C CYS A 563 38.57 -23.00 -2.49
N ARG A 564 38.36 -24.31 -2.50
CA ARG A 564 38.22 -25.10 -1.27
C ARG A 564 39.55 -25.20 -0.53
N GLN A 565 39.49 -25.50 0.76
CA GLN A 565 40.68 -25.82 1.56
C GLN A 565 41.51 -26.93 0.88
N GLY A 566 42.83 -26.74 0.82
CA GLY A 566 43.76 -27.62 0.11
C GLY A 566 43.89 -27.33 -1.39
N TYR A 567 43.16 -26.34 -1.91
CA TYR A 567 43.34 -25.80 -3.26
C TYR A 567 43.70 -24.32 -3.18
N GLU A 568 44.49 -23.85 -4.15
CA GLU A 568 44.88 -22.45 -4.28
C GLU A 568 44.46 -21.87 -5.63
N TYR A 569 44.25 -20.56 -5.64
CA TYR A 569 43.95 -19.81 -6.86
C TYR A 569 45.20 -19.78 -7.75
N PRO A 570 45.13 -20.24 -9.01
CA PRO A 570 46.32 -20.50 -9.82
C PRO A 570 46.90 -19.25 -10.49
N PHE A 571 46.15 -18.14 -10.56
CA PHE A 571 46.55 -16.93 -11.30
C PHE A 571 47.07 -15.86 -10.35
N ASN A 572 48.08 -15.11 -10.78
CA ASN A 572 48.71 -14.05 -9.97
C ASN A 572 48.03 -12.70 -10.25
N ASP A 573 46.72 -12.65 -10.03
CA ASP A 573 45.89 -11.46 -10.24
C ASP A 573 45.48 -10.86 -8.89
N LEU A 574 44.96 -9.63 -8.89
CA LEU A 574 44.43 -8.98 -7.68
C LEU A 574 43.17 -9.68 -7.11
N SER A 575 42.56 -10.59 -7.88
CA SER A 575 41.42 -11.41 -7.48
C SER A 575 41.87 -12.78 -6.97
N TRP A 576 41.16 -13.31 -5.96
CA TRP A 576 41.42 -14.64 -5.36
C TRP A 576 40.27 -15.63 -5.60
N PHE A 577 39.34 -15.28 -6.49
CA PHE A 577 38.16 -16.06 -6.85
C PHE A 577 37.87 -15.90 -8.34
N PHE A 578 37.09 -16.83 -8.90
CA PHE A 578 36.58 -16.72 -10.27
C PHE A 578 35.22 -16.02 -10.26
N ASP A 579 35.08 -14.98 -11.09
CA ASP A 579 33.81 -14.29 -11.29
C ASP A 579 32.83 -15.18 -12.08
N GLY A 580 31.60 -15.30 -11.60
CA GLY A 580 30.55 -16.09 -12.22
C GLY A 580 30.17 -15.59 -13.61
N GLN A 581 30.25 -14.28 -13.89
CA GLN A 581 30.02 -13.76 -15.24
C GLN A 581 31.04 -14.34 -16.24
N MET A 582 32.32 -14.30 -15.88
CA MET A 582 33.39 -14.90 -16.67
C MET A 582 33.19 -16.42 -16.84
N MET A 583 32.78 -17.13 -15.78
CA MET A 583 32.51 -18.57 -15.84
C MET A 583 31.39 -18.90 -16.83
N GLU A 584 30.28 -18.15 -16.81
CA GLU A 584 29.16 -18.34 -17.73
C GLU A 584 29.55 -18.00 -19.17
N GLU A 585 30.29 -16.91 -19.39
CA GLU A 585 30.74 -16.49 -20.72
C GLU A 585 31.70 -17.50 -21.36
N GLU A 586 32.74 -17.92 -20.65
CA GLU A 586 33.70 -18.91 -21.15
C GLU A 586 33.03 -20.27 -21.43
N TYR A 587 32.03 -20.64 -20.62
CA TYR A 587 31.22 -21.82 -20.88
C TYR A 587 30.34 -21.67 -22.13
N ASN A 588 29.74 -20.49 -22.36
CA ASN A 588 28.99 -20.24 -23.60
C ASN A 588 29.89 -20.31 -24.84
N LYS A 589 31.14 -19.82 -24.74
CA LYS A 589 32.14 -19.99 -25.81
C LYS A 589 32.43 -21.48 -26.06
N MET A 590 32.59 -22.26 -24.99
CA MET A 590 32.75 -23.72 -25.08
C MET A 590 31.58 -24.40 -25.79
N LEU A 591 30.33 -24.03 -25.49
CA LEU A 591 29.14 -24.56 -26.18
C LEU A 591 29.08 -24.18 -27.66
N ARG A 592 29.57 -22.99 -28.03
CA ARG A 592 29.62 -22.52 -29.42
C ARG A 592 30.81 -23.08 -30.23
N GLY A 593 31.71 -23.83 -29.59
CA GLY A 593 32.94 -24.31 -30.22
C GLY A 593 33.98 -23.20 -30.47
N GLU A 594 33.84 -22.06 -29.80
CA GLU A 594 34.80 -20.96 -29.85
C GLU A 594 36.01 -21.26 -28.93
N PRO A 595 37.20 -20.69 -29.22
CA PRO A 595 38.34 -20.79 -28.31
C PRO A 595 37.96 -20.21 -26.95
N ASN A 596 38.09 -21.03 -25.92
CA ASN A 596 37.65 -20.72 -24.56
C ASN A 596 38.68 -21.18 -23.54
N ARG A 597 38.58 -20.64 -22.33
CA ARG A 597 39.49 -20.88 -21.21
C ARG A 597 38.82 -21.65 -20.06
N TYR A 598 37.59 -22.14 -20.26
CA TYR A 598 36.72 -22.67 -19.22
C TYR A 598 37.37 -23.80 -18.40
N ASP A 599 38.06 -24.74 -19.06
CA ASP A 599 38.74 -25.86 -18.40
C ASP A 599 39.90 -25.46 -17.49
N THR A 600 40.44 -24.25 -17.66
CA THR A 600 41.50 -23.68 -16.82
C THR A 600 40.97 -22.95 -15.59
N LEU A 601 39.67 -22.62 -15.55
CA LEU A 601 39.01 -21.88 -14.46
C LEU A 601 38.71 -22.81 -13.27
N LYS A 602 39.72 -23.57 -12.84
CA LYS A 602 39.72 -24.49 -11.71
C LYS A 602 40.88 -24.18 -10.77
N CYS A 603 40.69 -24.42 -9.48
CA CYS A 603 41.77 -24.23 -8.51
C CYS A 603 42.78 -25.37 -8.62
N ARG A 604 44.06 -25.06 -8.41
CA ARG A 604 45.13 -26.07 -8.37
C ARG A 604 45.29 -26.59 -6.95
N ILE A 605 45.82 -27.81 -6.79
CA ILE A 605 46.11 -28.35 -5.45
C ILE A 605 47.15 -27.44 -4.82
N ALA A 606 46.91 -27.00 -3.58
CA ALA A 606 47.85 -26.14 -2.87
C ALA A 606 49.18 -26.88 -2.75
N GLY A 607 50.23 -26.33 -3.36
CA GLY A 607 51.56 -26.83 -3.16
C GLY A 607 51.93 -26.58 -1.70
N ALA A 608 52.02 -27.64 -0.89
CA ALA A 608 52.78 -27.53 0.34
C ALA A 608 54.19 -27.08 -0.08
N SER A 609 54.63 -25.91 0.37
CA SER A 609 56.05 -25.62 0.42
C SER A 609 56.65 -26.65 1.37
N SER A 610 56.98 -27.84 0.85
CA SER A 610 57.84 -28.76 1.55
C SER A 610 59.15 -28.01 1.72
N VAL A 611 59.37 -27.44 2.90
CA VAL A 611 60.71 -27.07 3.32
C VAL A 611 61.46 -28.38 3.36
N THR A 612 62.06 -28.77 2.24
CA THR A 612 63.01 -29.87 2.19
C THR A 612 64.21 -29.40 2.98
N ILE A 613 64.21 -29.68 4.27
CA ILE A 613 65.39 -29.49 5.12
C ILE A 613 66.45 -30.42 4.54
N SER A 614 67.40 -29.85 3.79
CA SER A 614 68.56 -30.59 3.32
C SER A 614 69.44 -30.87 4.54
N TRP A 615 69.40 -32.10 5.04
CA TRP A 615 70.24 -32.55 6.15
C TRP A 615 71.73 -32.31 5.87
N LEU A 616 72.13 -32.31 4.60
CA LEU A 616 73.48 -31.97 4.14
C LEU A 616 73.87 -30.52 4.46
N LEU A 617 72.96 -29.56 4.25
CA LEU A 617 73.23 -28.14 4.55
C LEU A 617 73.27 -27.89 6.06
N LEU A 618 72.42 -28.58 6.83
CA LEU A 618 72.47 -28.54 8.29
C LEU A 618 73.77 -29.15 8.83
N SER A 619 74.19 -30.31 8.30
CA SER A 619 75.47 -30.91 8.72
C SER A 619 76.66 -30.05 8.31
N LEU A 620 76.67 -29.45 7.11
CA LEU A 620 77.75 -28.56 6.67
C LEU A 620 77.83 -27.29 7.52
N SER A 621 76.69 -26.69 7.85
CA SER A 621 76.66 -25.51 8.73
C SER A 621 77.09 -25.86 10.17
N PHE A 622 76.76 -27.05 10.66
CA PHE A 622 77.21 -27.54 11.96
C PHE A 622 78.72 -27.86 11.98
N PHE A 623 79.24 -28.49 10.91
CA PHE A 623 80.68 -28.73 10.76
C PHE A 623 81.47 -27.43 10.60
N LEU A 624 80.96 -26.45 9.84
CA LEU A 624 81.57 -25.12 9.74
C LEU A 624 81.54 -24.38 11.08
N TYR A 625 80.46 -24.53 11.85
CA TYR A 625 80.36 -23.96 13.20
C TYR A 625 81.37 -24.59 14.18
N LEU A 626 81.58 -25.91 14.09
CA LEU A 626 82.57 -26.61 14.91
C LEU A 626 84.01 -26.30 14.47
N TRP A 627 84.27 -26.18 13.16
CA TRP A 627 85.57 -25.78 12.63
C TRP A 627 85.97 -24.39 13.08
N ASN A 628 85.02 -23.45 13.19
CA ASN A 628 85.30 -22.08 13.61
C ASN A 628 85.51 -21.93 15.14
N ARG A 629 85.36 -23.02 15.91
CA ARG A 629 85.56 -23.07 17.37
C ARG A 629 86.83 -23.81 17.79
N SER A 630 87.52 -24.46 16.85
CA SER A 630 88.89 -25.00 16.98
C SER A 630 89.87 -24.06 16.33
#